data_AF-A0A349PZ72-F1
#
_entry.id   AF-A0A349PZ72-F1
#
_cell.length_a   1.000
_cell.length_b   1.000
_cell.length_c   1.000
_cell.angle_alpha   90.00
_cell.angle_beta   90.00
_cell.angle_gamma   90.00
#
_symmetry.space_group_name_H-M   'P 1'
#
loop_
_entity.id
_entity.type
_entity.pdbx_description
1 polymer ?
#
loop_
_entity_poly.entity_id
_entity_poly.type
_entity_poly.pdbx_seq_one_letter_code
_entity_poly.pdbx_strand_id
1 'polypeptide(L)'
;ETARGIIDKLFFSDQRYNLGEVGRYRMNKKLNLDIPMEKQVLTKEDIIPIIKYLIELINAKADIDDIDHLSNRRVRTVGEQLS
;
A
#
# COMPACT_ATOMS: atom_id res chain seq x y z
N GLU A 1 -25.38 3.28 -10.26
CA GLU A 1 -24.50 2.13 -10.58
C GLU A 1 -23.05 2.54 -10.91
N THR A 2 -22.81 3.75 -11.42
CA THR A 2 -21.51 4.20 -11.95
C THR A 2 -20.39 4.41 -10.92
N ALA A 3 -20.66 4.99 -9.75
CA ALA A 3 -19.61 5.37 -8.78
C ALA A 3 -18.92 4.16 -8.11
N ARG A 4 -19.69 3.14 -7.72
CA ARG A 4 -19.15 1.92 -7.10
C ARG A 4 -18.22 1.18 -8.05
N GLY A 5 -18.64 1.03 -9.31
CA GLY A 5 -17.81 0.40 -10.34
C GLY A 5 -16.51 1.16 -10.66
N ILE A 6 -16.48 2.49 -10.45
CA ILE A 6 -15.24 3.28 -10.60
C ILE A 6 -14.27 2.96 -9.46
N ILE A 7 -14.74 2.99 -8.20
CA ILE A 7 -13.89 2.68 -7.04
C ILE A 7 -13.31 1.27 -7.14
N ASP A 8 -14.14 0.29 -7.52
CA ASP A 8 -13.68 -1.09 -7.68
C ASP A 8 -12.58 -1.20 -8.73
N LYS A 9 -12.74 -0.49 -9.86
CA LYS A 9 -11.71 -0.46 -10.92
C LYS A 9 -10.44 0.27 -10.51
N LEU A 10 -10.50 1.26 -9.63
CA LEU A 10 -9.34 2.06 -9.24
C LEU A 10 -8.42 1.34 -8.25
N PHE A 11 -8.98 0.58 -7.31
CA PHE A 11 -8.21 0.04 -6.18
C PHE A 11 -8.24 -1.48 -6.05
N PHE A 12 -9.29 -2.13 -6.57
CA PHE A 12 -9.55 -3.56 -6.35
C PHE A 12 -9.46 -4.40 -7.63
N SER A 13 -8.98 -3.80 -8.72
CA SER A 13 -8.81 -4.46 -10.02
C SER A 13 -7.33 -4.71 -10.32
N ASP A 14 -6.95 -5.98 -10.47
CA ASP A 14 -5.58 -6.39 -10.79
C ASP A 14 -5.11 -5.87 -12.17
N GLN A 15 -6.06 -5.48 -13.05
CA GLN A 15 -5.74 -4.91 -14.37
C GLN A 15 -5.34 -3.43 -14.32
N ARG A 16 -5.68 -2.72 -13.24
CA ARG A 16 -5.57 -1.26 -13.15
C ARG A 16 -4.70 -0.80 -11.99
N TYR A 17 -4.53 -1.65 -10.99
CA TYR A 17 -3.82 -1.31 -9.77
C TYR A 17 -2.95 -2.46 -9.33
N ASN A 18 -1.70 -2.16 -8.98
CA ASN A 18 -0.75 -3.16 -8.49
C ASN A 18 0.25 -2.48 -7.55
N LEU A 19 0.26 -2.89 -6.28
CA LEU A 19 1.22 -2.47 -5.24
C LEU A 19 2.63 -3.00 -5.52
N GLY A 20 2.73 -4.07 -6.31
CA GLY A 20 3.88 -4.93 -6.44
C GLY A 20 4.16 -5.71 -5.15
N GLU A 21 5.06 -6.66 -5.25
CA GLU A 21 5.54 -7.43 -4.10
C GLU A 21 6.09 -6.51 -2.99
N VAL A 22 6.90 -5.52 -3.37
CA VAL A 22 7.49 -4.57 -2.41
C VAL A 22 6.42 -3.72 -1.71
N GLY A 23 5.39 -3.27 -2.44
CA GLY A 23 4.32 -2.46 -1.84
C GLY A 23 3.48 -3.28 -0.85
N ARG A 24 3.09 -4.49 -1.24
CA ARG A 24 2.36 -5.42 -0.35
C ARG A 24 3.17 -5.76 0.89
N TYR A 25 4.45 -6.08 0.74
CA TYR A 25 5.36 -6.36 1.87
C TYR A 25 5.46 -5.17 2.83
N ARG A 26 5.73 -3.96 2.31
CA ARG A 26 5.84 -2.74 3.13
C ARG A 26 4.54 -2.43 3.86
N MET A 27 3.40 -2.58 3.20
CA MET A 27 2.11 -2.32 3.80
C MET A 27 1.78 -3.30 4.92
N ASN A 28 1.98 -4.60 4.68
CA ASN A 28 1.79 -5.63 5.70
C ASN A 28 2.69 -5.37 6.92
N LYS A 29 3.96 -5.05 6.69
CA LYS A 29 4.91 -4.77 7.77
C LYS A 29 4.54 -3.49 8.55
N LYS A 30 4.16 -2.42 7.85
CA LYS A 30 3.85 -1.11 8.47
C LYS A 30 2.56 -1.14 9.28
N LEU A 31 1.54 -1.84 8.77
CA LEU A 31 0.20 -1.88 9.37
C LEU A 31 -0.06 -3.17 10.16
N ASN A 32 0.96 -4.02 10.31
CA ASN A 32 0.90 -5.32 10.98
C ASN A 32 -0.23 -6.22 10.45
N LEU A 33 -0.26 -6.41 9.13
CA LEU A 33 -1.25 -7.23 8.43
C LEU A 33 -0.65 -8.54 7.94
N ASP A 34 -1.49 -9.58 7.90
CA ASP A 34 -1.14 -10.91 7.40
C ASP A 34 -1.94 -11.24 6.13
N ILE A 35 -1.78 -10.38 5.11
CA ILE A 35 -2.42 -10.55 3.79
C ILE A 35 -1.43 -11.25 2.85
N PRO A 36 -1.85 -12.24 2.06
CA PRO A 36 -0.94 -12.95 1.15
C PRO A 36 -0.18 -12.02 0.20
N MET A 37 1.08 -12.34 -0.07
CA MET A 37 1.98 -11.55 -0.92
C MET A 37 1.53 -11.50 -2.39
N GLU A 38 0.79 -12.53 -2.82
CA GLU A 38 0.18 -12.66 -4.14
C GLU A 38 -0.94 -11.63 -4.36
N LYS A 39 -1.53 -11.10 -3.27
CA LYS A 39 -2.62 -10.12 -3.35
C LYS A 39 -2.08 -8.72 -3.52
N GLN A 40 -1.79 -8.35 -4.76
CA GLN A 40 -1.11 -7.10 -5.07
C GLN A 40 -2.06 -5.89 -5.27
N VAL A 41 -3.37 -6.10 -5.30
CA VAL A 41 -4.36 -5.00 -5.19
C VAL A 41 -4.58 -4.58 -3.75
N LEU A 42 -5.13 -3.38 -3.54
CA LEU A 42 -5.64 -3.00 -2.21
C LEU A 42 -6.81 -3.91 -1.83
N THR A 43 -7.04 -4.03 -0.54
CA THR A 43 -8.17 -4.77 0.02
C THR A 43 -8.90 -3.89 1.02
N LYS A 44 -10.16 -4.22 1.30
CA LYS A 44 -10.92 -3.52 2.34
C LYS A 44 -10.27 -3.66 3.72
N GLU A 45 -9.59 -4.78 3.95
CA GLU A 45 -8.82 -5.07 5.16
C GLU A 45 -7.58 -4.18 5.29
N ASP A 46 -7.03 -3.65 4.18
CA ASP A 46 -5.95 -2.66 4.21
C ASP A 46 -6.47 -1.28 4.63
N ILE A 47 -7.62 -0.88 4.09
CA ILE A 47 -8.16 0.48 4.26
C ILE A 47 -8.42 0.81 5.73
N ILE A 48 -8.97 -0.13 6.51
CA ILE A 48 -9.31 0.11 7.91
C ILE A 48 -8.05 0.45 8.76
N PRO A 49 -6.99 -0.37 8.78
CA PRO A 49 -5.71 -0.05 9.40
C PRO A 49 -5.06 1.23 8.88
N ILE A 50 -5.13 1.51 7.56
CA ILE A 50 -4.58 2.77 7.00
C ILE A 50 -5.24 3.98 7.68
N ILE A 51 -6.57 4.02 7.74
CA ILE A 51 -7.29 5.13 8.35
C ILE A 51 -7.02 5.20 9.85
N LYS A 52 -6.96 4.06 10.55
CA LYS A 52 -6.58 4.03 11.97
C LYS A 52 -5.19 4.60 12.21
N TYR A 53 -4.20 4.19 11.42
CA TYR A 53 -2.83 4.69 11.52
C TYR A 53 -2.75 6.21 11.27
N LEU A 54 -3.50 6.72 10.29
CA LEU A 54 -3.60 8.17 10.05
C LEU A 54 -4.18 8.92 11.25
N ILE A 55 -5.21 8.36 11.91
CA ILE A 55 -5.77 8.95 13.13
C ILE A 55 -4.75 8.91 14.28
N GLU A 56 -3.98 7.84 14.42
CA GLU A 56 -2.91 7.74 15.43
C GLU A 56 -1.80 8.78 15.21
N LEU A 57 -1.39 8.99 13.95
CA LEU A 57 -0.45 10.04 13.56
C LEU A 57 -0.95 11.44 13.94
N ILE A 58 -2.21 11.75 13.64
CA ILE A 58 -2.82 13.05 13.99
C ILE A 58 -2.84 13.26 15.50
N ASN A 59 -3.06 12.18 16.27
CA ASN A 59 -3.05 12.21 17.73
C ASN A 59 -1.64 12.13 18.35
N ALA A 60 -0.58 12.20 17.53
CA ALA A 60 0.82 12.07 17.94
C ALA A 60 1.12 10.77 18.73
N LYS A 61 0.38 9.69 18.42
CA LYS A 61 0.57 8.35 19.01
C LYS A 61 1.42 7.43 18.13
N ALA A 62 1.81 7.90 16.95
CA ALA A 62 2.67 7.20 16.02
C ALA A 62 3.69 8.19 15.43
N ASP A 63 4.85 7.69 15.02
CA ASP A 63 5.91 8.49 14.43
C ASP A 63 5.68 8.71 12.93
N ILE A 64 5.95 9.94 12.49
CA ILE A 64 5.91 10.30 11.08
C ILE A 64 7.11 9.66 10.37
N ASP A 65 6.86 9.02 9.23
CA ASP A 65 7.91 8.42 8.43
C ASP A 65 8.82 9.48 7.79
N ASP A 66 10.13 9.28 7.90
CA ASP A 66 11.12 10.08 7.20
C ASP A 66 11.22 9.61 5.73
N ILE A 67 10.91 10.53 4.81
CA ILE A 67 10.91 10.27 3.36
C ILE A 67 12.32 10.07 2.79
N ASP A 68 13.34 10.58 3.46
CA ASP A 68 14.73 10.49 3.01
C ASP A 68 15.46 9.28 3.62
N HIS A 69 14.85 8.60 4.57
CA HIS A 69 15.39 7.37 5.12
C HIS A 69 15.54 6.31 4.02
N LEU A 70 16.74 5.76 3.85
CA LEU A 70 17.06 4.88 2.73
C LEU A 70 16.21 3.59 2.69
N SER A 71 15.68 3.13 3.83
CA SER A 71 14.73 2.01 3.86
C SER A 71 13.42 2.31 3.12
N ASN A 72 13.06 3.59 3.00
CA ASN A 72 11.86 4.08 2.31
C ASN A 72 12.16 4.42 0.85
N ARG A 73 13.42 4.70 0.51
CA ARG A 73 13.91 4.76 -0.87
C ARG A 73 14.05 3.35 -1.45
N ARG A 74 13.94 3.22 -2.77
CA ARG A 74 14.25 1.99 -3.51
C ARG A 74 14.95 2.38 -4.79
N VAL A 75 16.12 1.79 -5.02
CA VAL A 75 16.81 1.87 -6.31
C VAL A 75 16.17 0.83 -7.22
N ARG A 76 15.80 1.22 -8.44
CA ARG A 76 15.37 0.28 -9.49
C ARG A 76 16.50 0.12 -10.49
N THR A 77 16.83 -1.12 -10.80
CA THR A 77 17.81 -1.44 -11.84
C THR A 77 17.18 -1.34 -13.22
N VAL A 78 18.01 -1.30 -14.27
CA VAL A 78 17.54 -1.27 -15.66
C VAL A 78 16.66 -2.49 -15.99
N GLY A 79 16.99 -3.66 -15.43
CA GLY A 79 16.18 -4.89 -15.61
C GLY A 79 14.76 -4.77 -15.06
N GLU A 80 14.59 -4.10 -13.91
CA GLU A 80 13.27 -3.89 -13.29
C GLU A 80 12.45 -2.76 -13.94
N GLN A 81 13.07 -1.94 -14.80
CA GLN A 81 12.34 -0.93 -15.60
C GLN A 81 11.81 -1.47 -16.92
N LEU A 82 12.46 -2.51 -17.45
CA LEU A 82 12.10 -3.14 -18.72
C LEU A 82 11.07 -4.27 -18.55
N SER A 83 10.84 -4.71 -17.31
CA SER A 83 9.81 -5.66 -16.90
C SER A 83 8.50 -4.96 -16.53
#